data_AF-A0A2P5MHX4-F1
#
_entry.id   AF-A0A2P5MHX4-F1
#
_cell.length_a   1.000
_cell.length_b   1.000
_cell.length_c   1.000
_cell.angle_alpha   90.00
_cell.angle_beta   90.00
_cell.angle_gamma   90.00
#
_symmetry.space_group_name_H-M   'P 1'
#
loop_
_entity.id
_entity.type
_entity.pdbx_description
1 polymer ?
#
loop_
_entity_poly.entity_id
_entity_poly.type
_entity_poly.pdbx_seq_one_letter_code
_entity_poly.pdbx_strand_id
1 'polypeptide(L)'
;MYRGHWNGIISQSYRGFSMTNAVFELPKTRLCAAVVLSWGYVDQPTLETTTTALQAELGNGWSTTSAFQFMAGKTAKAALDTAAADEQVSLLTAYNLAKLVCSEFGLAAVNQPDHIDRAELMAAVSARH
;
A
#
# COMPACT_ATOMS: atom_id res chain seq x y z
N MET A 1 -41.11 39.29 24.09
CA MET A 1 -41.56 38.13 23.29
C MET A 1 -40.82 38.14 21.96
N TYR A 2 -39.77 37.34 21.82
CA TYR A 2 -39.23 36.92 20.53
C TYR A 2 -38.79 35.46 20.68
N ARG A 3 -39.50 34.56 19.99
CA ARG A 3 -39.12 33.15 19.81
C ARG A 3 -38.11 33.09 18.68
N GLY A 4 -36.99 32.41 18.93
CA GLY A 4 -35.98 32.08 17.93
C GLY A 4 -35.09 30.97 18.46
N HIS A 5 -35.58 29.74 18.39
CA HIS A 5 -34.81 28.52 18.62
C HIS A 5 -33.67 28.46 17.57
N TRP A 6 -32.44 28.66 18.01
CA TRP A 6 -31.26 28.40 17.18
C TRP A 6 -30.67 27.05 17.53
N ASN A 7 -30.64 26.20 16.50
CA ASN A 7 -29.94 24.94 16.39
C ASN A 7 -28.48 25.06 16.85
N GLY A 8 -28.15 24.38 17.96
CA GLY A 8 -26.77 24.05 18.31
C GLY A 8 -26.35 22.78 17.56
N ILE A 9 -25.81 22.97 16.37
CA ILE A 9 -25.17 21.93 15.55
C ILE A 9 -23.97 21.38 16.33
N ILE A 10 -24.11 20.15 16.85
CA ILE A 10 -22.95 19.33 17.21
C ILE A 10 -22.36 18.86 15.87
N SER A 11 -21.38 19.61 15.36
CA SER A 11 -20.50 19.12 14.30
C SER A 11 -19.68 17.96 14.84
N GLN A 12 -20.26 16.76 14.79
CA GLN A 12 -19.47 15.54 14.70
C GLN A 12 -18.64 15.66 13.42
N SER A 13 -17.38 16.02 13.57
CA SER A 13 -16.36 15.75 12.57
C SER A 13 -16.28 14.23 12.40
N TYR A 14 -17.13 13.69 11.53
CA TYR A 14 -16.83 12.47 10.82
C TYR A 14 -15.58 12.77 10.02
N ARG A 15 -14.41 12.52 10.62
CA ARG A 15 -13.23 12.12 9.86
C ARG A 15 -13.71 10.91 9.07
N GLY A 16 -14.09 11.13 7.82
CA GLY A 16 -14.29 10.08 6.84
C GLY A 16 -12.95 9.39 6.63
N PHE A 17 -12.57 8.55 7.60
CA PHE A 17 -11.63 7.48 7.39
C PHE A 17 -12.34 6.57 6.38
N SER A 18 -11.98 6.75 5.12
CA SER A 18 -12.58 6.10 3.96
C SER A 18 -12.30 4.60 4.03
N MET A 19 -13.09 3.87 4.82
CA MET A 19 -13.13 2.40 4.83
C MET A 19 -13.49 1.85 3.44
N THR A 20 -14.06 2.68 2.56
CA THR A 20 -14.41 2.31 1.18
C THR A 20 -13.25 2.37 0.21
N ASN A 21 -12.10 3.01 0.52
CA ASN A 21 -10.97 3.05 -0.42
C ASN A 21 -10.02 1.86 -0.26
N ALA A 22 -9.73 1.43 0.97
CA ALA A 22 -8.71 0.40 1.22
C ALA A 22 -9.02 -0.95 0.53
N VAL A 23 -10.31 -1.33 0.47
CA VAL A 23 -10.76 -2.56 -0.20
C VAL A 23 -10.57 -2.50 -1.72
N PHE A 24 -10.78 -1.34 -2.34
CA PHE A 24 -10.56 -1.13 -3.78
C PHE A 24 -9.07 -0.96 -4.11
N GLU A 25 -8.28 -0.46 -3.16
CA GLU A 25 -6.84 -0.29 -3.33
C GLU A 25 -6.07 -1.60 -3.08
N LEU A 26 -6.67 -2.62 -2.46
CA LEU A 26 -6.03 -3.91 -2.21
C LEU A 26 -5.68 -4.68 -3.51
N PRO A 27 -6.58 -4.86 -4.50
CA PRO A 27 -6.23 -5.44 -5.79
C PRO A 27 -5.06 -4.73 -6.49
N LYS A 28 -5.06 -3.39 -6.47
CA LYS A 28 -3.97 -2.58 -7.01
C LYS A 28 -2.67 -2.74 -6.23
N THR A 29 -2.76 -2.84 -4.91
CA THR A 29 -1.63 -3.11 -4.01
C THR A 29 -1.02 -4.48 -4.31
N ARG A 30 -1.84 -5.50 -4.57
CA ARG A 30 -1.37 -6.83 -4.99
C ARG A 30 -0.62 -6.79 -6.32
N LEU A 31 -1.14 -6.08 -7.32
CA LEU A 31 -0.48 -5.91 -8.61
C LEU A 31 0.88 -5.19 -8.47
N CYS A 32 0.92 -4.11 -7.70
CA CYS A 32 2.18 -3.40 -7.44
C CYS A 32 3.16 -4.26 -6.63
N ALA A 33 2.68 -5.00 -5.64
CA ALA A 33 3.50 -5.91 -4.85
C ALA A 33 4.10 -7.03 -5.69
N ALA A 34 3.36 -7.59 -6.65
CA ALA A 34 3.87 -8.62 -7.56
C ALA A 34 5.09 -8.11 -8.36
N VAL A 35 5.01 -6.89 -8.90
CA VAL A 35 6.12 -6.25 -9.62
C VAL A 35 7.33 -6.03 -8.70
N VAL A 36 7.10 -5.51 -7.48
CA VAL A 36 8.17 -5.25 -6.51
C VAL A 36 8.86 -6.55 -6.06
N LEU A 37 8.10 -7.61 -5.80
CA LEU A 37 8.64 -8.92 -5.42
C LEU A 37 9.39 -9.59 -6.57
N SER A 38 8.84 -9.59 -7.79
CA SER A 38 9.53 -10.11 -8.98
C SER A 38 10.86 -9.39 -9.23
N TRP A 39 10.91 -8.08 -9.01
CA TRP A 39 12.17 -7.33 -9.05
C TRP A 39 13.15 -7.77 -7.95
N GLY A 40 12.67 -7.90 -6.71
CA GLY A 40 13.49 -8.30 -5.56
C GLY A 40 14.08 -9.72 -5.66
N TYR A 41 13.37 -10.65 -6.29
CA TYR A 41 13.85 -12.01 -6.53
C TYR A 41 14.75 -12.15 -7.77
N VAL A 42 15.02 -11.05 -8.49
CA VAL A 42 15.87 -11.02 -9.70
C VAL A 42 15.37 -11.98 -10.79
N ASP A 43 14.06 -12.16 -10.89
CA ASP A 43 13.43 -13.05 -11.87
C ASP A 43 12.84 -12.21 -13.02
N GLN A 44 13.70 -11.86 -14.00
CA GLN A 44 13.35 -10.96 -15.10
C GLN A 44 12.12 -11.40 -15.92
N PRO A 45 11.97 -12.68 -16.32
CA PRO A 45 10.76 -13.15 -16.99
C PRO A 45 9.47 -12.90 -16.19
N THR A 46 9.52 -13.05 -14.86
CA THR A 46 8.37 -12.74 -14.01
C THR A 46 8.13 -11.25 -13.85
N LEU A 47 9.18 -10.43 -13.90
CA LEU A 47 9.06 -8.98 -13.85
C LEU A 47 8.37 -8.40 -15.09
N GLU A 48 8.72 -8.87 -16.29
CA GLU A 48 8.06 -8.44 -17.53
C GLU A 48 6.59 -8.87 -17.54
N THR A 49 6.31 -10.10 -17.10
CA THR A 49 4.95 -10.63 -17.01
C THR A 49 4.09 -9.84 -16.01
N THR A 50 4.61 -9.56 -14.81
CA THR A 50 3.90 -8.80 -13.78
C THR A 50 3.71 -7.33 -14.18
N THR A 51 4.69 -6.73 -14.86
CA THR A 51 4.58 -5.36 -15.38
C THR A 51 3.54 -5.27 -16.50
N THR A 52 3.48 -6.28 -17.37
CA THR A 52 2.45 -6.38 -18.42
C THR A 52 1.05 -6.53 -17.80
N ALA A 53 0.91 -7.39 -16.78
CA ALA A 53 -0.35 -7.54 -16.05
C ALA A 53 -0.78 -6.25 -15.35
N LEU A 54 0.17 -5.52 -14.73
CA LEU A 54 -0.09 -4.21 -14.14
C LEU A 54 -0.61 -3.20 -15.17
N GLN A 55 0.01 -3.15 -16.36
CA GLN A 55 -0.40 -2.25 -17.43
C GLN A 55 -1.75 -2.64 -18.05
N ALA A 56 -2.05 -3.93 -18.14
CA ALA A 56 -3.34 -4.42 -18.62
C ALA A 56 -4.49 -3.98 -17.70
N GLU A 57 -4.29 -4.02 -16.38
CA GLU A 57 -5.32 -3.70 -15.39
C GLU A 57 -5.42 -2.20 -15.09
N LEU A 58 -4.29 -1.48 -15.01
CA LEU A 58 -4.24 -0.08 -14.57
C LEU A 58 -3.94 0.92 -15.70
N GLY A 59 -3.59 0.43 -16.88
CA GLY A 59 -3.28 1.20 -18.09
C GLY A 59 -1.78 1.38 -18.37
N ASN A 60 -1.46 1.72 -19.62
CA ASN A 60 -0.10 1.86 -20.15
C ASN A 60 0.74 2.97 -19.48
N GLY A 61 0.14 3.84 -18.66
CA GLY A 61 0.85 4.84 -17.87
C GLY A 61 1.61 4.27 -16.67
N TRP A 62 1.40 2.99 -16.35
CA TRP A 62 2.06 2.30 -15.25
C TRP A 62 3.40 1.70 -15.67
N SER A 63 4.37 1.80 -14.76
CA SER A 63 5.73 1.27 -14.90
C SER A 63 6.17 0.61 -13.60
N THR A 64 7.32 -0.07 -13.63
CA THR A 64 7.98 -0.59 -12.43
C THR A 64 8.19 0.53 -11.41
N THR A 65 8.71 1.69 -11.83
CA THR A 65 8.93 2.84 -10.95
C THR A 65 7.65 3.32 -10.27
N SER A 66 6.54 3.44 -11.00
CA SER A 66 5.27 3.88 -10.41
C SER A 66 4.67 2.83 -9.48
N ALA A 67 4.90 1.54 -9.73
CA ALA A 67 4.53 0.47 -8.80
C ALA A 67 5.31 0.58 -7.48
N PHE A 68 6.62 0.83 -7.53
CA PHE A 68 7.45 1.07 -6.34
C PHE A 68 6.99 2.31 -5.56
N GLN A 69 6.75 3.43 -6.26
CA GLN A 69 6.26 4.67 -5.65
C GLN A 69 4.90 4.49 -4.97
N PHE A 70 3.98 3.78 -5.62
CA PHE A 70 2.68 3.47 -5.04
C PHE A 70 2.82 2.57 -3.81
N MET A 71 3.62 1.52 -3.92
CA MET A 71 3.80 0.53 -2.87
C MET A 71 4.47 1.11 -1.63
N ALA A 72 5.41 2.05 -1.78
CA ALA A 72 6.02 2.74 -0.64
C ALA A 72 5.10 3.77 0.03
N GLY A 73 3.93 4.06 -0.56
CA GLY A 73 3.00 5.08 -0.10
C GLY A 73 2.08 4.66 1.06
N LYS A 74 1.44 5.67 1.68
CA LYS A 74 0.48 5.47 2.77
C LYS A 74 -0.78 4.70 2.33
N THR A 75 -1.17 4.83 1.07
CA THR A 75 -2.34 4.14 0.50
C THR A 75 -2.13 2.63 0.47
N ALA A 76 -0.97 2.17 0.02
CA ALA A 76 -0.62 0.76 0.02
C ALA A 76 -0.57 0.22 1.46
N LYS A 77 0.01 0.98 2.40
CA LYS A 77 0.02 0.64 3.84
C LYS A 77 -1.38 0.48 4.43
N ALA A 78 -2.32 1.35 4.08
CA ALA A 78 -3.71 1.21 4.52
C ALA A 78 -4.41 -0.01 3.89
N ALA A 79 -4.10 -0.34 2.64
CA ALA A 79 -4.64 -1.52 1.98
C ALA A 79 -4.10 -2.83 2.59
N LEU A 80 -2.81 -2.84 2.96
CA LEU A 80 -2.14 -3.94 3.67
C LEU A 80 -2.84 -4.36 4.97
N ASP A 81 -3.35 -3.39 5.73
CA ASP A 81 -4.07 -3.65 6.99
C ASP A 81 -5.40 -4.38 6.76
N THR A 82 -5.89 -4.40 5.52
CA THR A 82 -7.13 -5.10 5.11
C THR A 82 -6.86 -6.44 4.40
N ALA A 83 -5.59 -6.77 4.15
CA ALA A 83 -5.21 -8.00 3.47
C ALA A 83 -5.43 -9.23 4.34
N ALA A 84 -5.65 -10.38 3.70
CA ALA A 84 -5.76 -11.63 4.44
C ALA A 84 -4.39 -12.07 5.01
N ALA A 85 -4.41 -12.82 6.11
CA ALA A 85 -3.20 -13.19 6.84
C ALA A 85 -2.20 -14.05 6.02
N ASP A 86 -2.71 -14.79 5.03
CA ASP A 86 -1.93 -15.64 4.13
C ASP A 86 -1.04 -14.83 3.17
N GLU A 87 -1.53 -13.71 2.66
CA GLU A 87 -0.80 -12.82 1.75
C GLU A 87 -0.09 -11.66 2.47
N GLN A 88 -0.43 -11.39 3.73
CA GLN A 88 0.07 -10.24 4.49
C GLN A 88 1.60 -10.20 4.57
N VAL A 89 2.25 -11.36 4.75
CA VAL A 89 3.72 -11.46 4.78
C VAL A 89 4.34 -11.01 3.47
N SER A 90 3.80 -11.48 2.34
CA SER A 90 4.31 -11.13 1.00
C SER A 90 4.11 -9.66 0.70
N LEU A 91 2.93 -9.12 1.02
CA LEU A 91 2.62 -7.72 0.79
C LEU A 91 3.46 -6.79 1.70
N LEU A 92 3.67 -7.13 2.98
CA LEU A 92 4.54 -6.36 3.88
C LEU A 92 6.00 -6.42 3.44
N THR A 93 6.44 -7.55 2.90
CA THR A 93 7.78 -7.69 2.30
C THR A 93 7.92 -6.75 1.11
N ALA A 94 6.93 -6.73 0.21
CA ALA A 94 6.90 -5.82 -0.93
C ALA A 94 6.90 -4.34 -0.50
N TYR A 95 6.13 -4.00 0.54
CA TYR A 95 6.10 -2.65 1.12
C TYR A 95 7.47 -2.19 1.61
N ASN A 96 8.13 -3.03 2.40
CA ASN A 96 9.44 -2.73 2.97
C ASN A 96 10.53 -2.63 1.90
N LEU A 97 10.50 -3.53 0.91
CA LEU A 97 11.39 -3.47 -0.25
C LEU A 97 11.16 -2.18 -1.04
N ALA A 98 9.90 -1.81 -1.28
CA ALA A 98 9.56 -0.58 -1.99
C ALA A 98 10.01 0.68 -1.25
N LYS A 99 9.82 0.75 0.07
CA LYS A 99 10.33 1.85 0.91
C LYS A 99 11.85 1.96 0.87
N LEU A 100 12.55 0.83 0.96
CA LEU A 100 14.01 0.80 0.89
C LEU A 100 14.50 1.36 -0.44
N VAL A 101 14.03 0.80 -1.56
CA VAL A 101 14.41 1.21 -2.91
C VAL A 101 14.03 2.67 -3.17
N CYS A 102 12.80 3.08 -2.82
CA CYS A 102 12.40 4.47 -3.05
C CYS A 102 13.21 5.47 -2.25
N SER A 103 13.60 5.12 -1.02
CA SER A 103 14.44 5.99 -0.20
C SER A 103 15.90 6.01 -0.67
N GLU A 104 16.43 4.88 -1.13
CA GLU A 104 17.81 4.76 -1.60
C GLU A 104 18.02 5.49 -2.93
N PHE A 105 17.08 5.36 -3.87
CA PHE A 105 17.16 5.95 -5.20
C PHE A 105 16.43 7.30 -5.32
N GLY A 106 15.85 7.82 -4.24
CA GLY A 106 15.12 9.09 -4.24
C GLY A 106 13.88 9.09 -5.14
N LEU A 107 13.27 7.92 -5.35
CA LEU A 107 12.13 7.75 -6.27
C LEU A 107 10.82 8.23 -5.66
N ALA A 108 10.73 8.36 -4.34
CA ALA A 108 9.56 8.90 -3.64
C ALA A 108 9.97 9.62 -2.34
N ALA A 109 9.10 10.52 -1.86
CA ALA A 109 9.26 11.18 -0.56
C ALA A 109 8.86 10.23 0.59
N VAL A 110 9.57 9.11 0.72
CA VAL A 110 9.32 8.07 1.71
C VAL A 110 10.56 7.85 2.57
N ASN A 111 10.33 7.57 3.85
CA ASN A 111 11.41 7.26 4.79
C ASN A 111 11.92 5.83 4.56
N GLN A 112 13.19 5.60 4.91
CA GLN A 112 13.73 4.23 4.99
C GLN A 112 12.88 3.38 5.95
N PRO A 113 12.81 2.05 5.70
CA PRO A 113 12.22 1.13 6.67
C PRO A 113 12.90 1.24 8.03
N ASP A 114 12.12 1.28 9.10
CA ASP A 114 12.60 1.41 10.47
C ASP A 114 12.30 0.16 11.32
N HIS A 115 12.52 0.27 12.63
CA HIS A 115 12.30 -0.81 13.58
C HIS A 115 10.81 -1.19 13.76
N ILE A 116 9.89 -0.25 13.51
CA ILE A 116 8.44 -0.49 13.53
C ILE A 116 8.07 -1.34 12.32
N ASP A 117 8.51 -0.95 11.13
CA ASP A 117 8.28 -1.71 9.89
C ASP A 117 8.78 -3.16 9.99
N ARG A 118 9.94 -3.35 10.64
CA ARG A 118 10.51 -4.67 10.91
C ARG A 118 9.67 -5.46 11.92
N ALA A 119 9.18 -4.82 12.98
CA ALA A 119 8.36 -5.47 13.99
C ALA A 119 7.03 -5.97 13.41
N GLU A 120 6.39 -5.18 12.55
CA GLU A 120 5.16 -5.57 11.85
C GLU A 120 5.38 -6.78 10.94
N LEU A 121 6.48 -6.79 10.17
CA LEU A 121 6.81 -7.95 9.34
C LEU A 121 7.06 -9.20 10.18
N MET A 122 7.79 -9.08 11.30
CA MET A 122 8.05 -10.21 12.20
C MET A 122 6.77 -10.73 12.85
N ALA A 123 5.84 -9.84 13.20
CA ALA A 123 4.53 -10.22 13.73
C ALA A 123 3.72 -11.02 12.69
N ALA A 124 3.68 -10.56 11.44
CA ALA A 124 2.98 -11.25 10.35
C ALA A 124 3.60 -12.64 10.05
N VAL A 125 4.94 -12.75 10.06
CA VAL A 125 5.63 -14.03 9.90
C VAL A 125 5.29 -15.00 11.03
N SER A 126 5.27 -14.49 12.27
CA SER A 126 4.96 -15.30 13.45
C SER A 126 3.51 -15.77 13.48
N ALA A 127 2.57 -14.96 12.97
CA ALA A 127 1.15 -15.31 12.90
C ALA A 127 0.81 -16.37 11.84
N ARG A 128 1.76 -16.70 10.95
CA ARG A 128 1.60 -17.73 9.91
C ARG A 128 1.99 -19.14 10.38
N HIS A 129 2.53 -19.26 11.60
CA HIS A 129 2.97 -20.50 12.25
C HIS A 129 2.04 -20.87 13.41
#